data_AF-A0A2S2PLT6-F1
#
_entry.id   AF-A0A2S2PLT6-F1
#
_cell.length_a   1.000
_cell.length_b   1.000
_cell.length_c   1.000
_cell.angle_alpha   90.00
_cell.angle_beta   90.00
_cell.angle_gamma   90.00
#
_symmetry.space_group_name_H-M   'P 1'
#
loop_
_entity.id
_entity.type
_entity.pdbx_description
1 polymer ?
#
loop_
_entity_poly.entity_id
_entity_poly.type
_entity_poly.pdbx_seq_one_letter_code
_entity_poly.pdbx_strand_id
1 'polypeptide(L)'
;MHFTCAKCLETSTHKDDLLECSTCKKVLHFYCTGYSEQNYKKMSNNTKVRFTCSECQTTKSPKPQTSGVELSLKSSMEKNIEELTKSVSFMSSKFDDFSNK
;
A
#
# COMPACT_ATOMS: atom_id res chain seq x y z
N MET A 1 0.38 10.83 28.71
CA MET A 1 0.68 11.45 27.41
C MET A 1 0.18 10.50 26.34
N HIS A 2 -0.70 10.94 25.44
CA HIS A 2 -1.26 10.10 24.39
C HIS A 2 -0.53 10.40 23.09
N PHE A 3 -0.12 9.37 22.36
CA PHE A 3 0.53 9.51 21.06
C PHE A 3 -0.37 8.97 19.98
N THR A 4 -0.57 9.72 18.90
CA THR A 4 -1.43 9.31 17.79
C THR A 4 -0.57 8.78 16.65
N CYS A 5 -0.87 7.58 16.17
CA CYS A 5 -0.19 7.00 15.03
C CYS A 5 -0.59 7.70 13.73
N ALA A 6 0.37 8.21 12.97
CA ALA A 6 0.11 8.90 11.72
C ALA A 6 -0.46 8.00 10.59
N LYS A 7 -0.48 6.67 10.77
CA LYS A 7 -0.98 5.71 9.76
C LYS A 7 -2.38 5.18 10.05
N CYS A 8 -2.65 4.72 11.28
CA CYS A 8 -3.98 4.21 11.66
C CYS A 8 -4.82 5.22 12.43
N LEU A 9 -4.25 6.37 12.81
CA LEU A 9 -4.90 7.42 13.61
C LEU A 9 -5.36 6.98 15.01
N GLU A 10 -4.99 5.78 15.44
CA GLU A 10 -5.25 5.29 16.79
C GLU A 10 -4.24 5.90 17.78
N THR A 11 -4.72 6.09 19.01
CA THR A 11 -3.92 6.59 20.12
C THR A 11 -3.31 5.43 20.92
N SER A 12 -2.03 5.55 21.25
CA SER A 12 -1.37 4.67 22.22
C SER A 12 -0.99 5.43 23.48
N THR A 13 -1.16 4.77 24.62
CA THR A 13 -0.70 5.19 25.95
C THR A 13 0.75 4.76 26.22
N HIS A 14 1.26 3.78 25.45
CA HIS A 14 2.58 3.20 25.63
C HIS A 14 3.55 3.74 24.60
N LYS A 15 4.62 4.38 25.08
CA LYS A 15 5.71 4.86 24.21
C LYS A 15 6.48 3.71 23.58
N ASP A 16 6.44 2.54 24.19
CA ASP A 16 7.20 1.37 23.78
C ASP A 16 6.73 0.78 22.45
N ASP A 17 5.54 1.08 21.96
CA ASP A 17 5.05 0.56 20.66
C ASP A 17 5.24 1.55 19.50
N LEU A 18 5.94 2.66 19.74
CA LEU A 18 6.02 3.78 18.81
C LEU A 18 7.43 3.94 18.25
N LEU A 19 7.47 4.29 16.98
CA LEU A 19 8.66 4.71 16.23
C LEU A 19 8.44 6.12 15.70
N GLU A 20 9.42 6.99 15.91
CA GLU A 20 9.43 8.34 15.33
C GLU A 20 10.33 8.35 14.09
N CYS A 21 9.80 8.78 12.96
CA CYS A 21 10.61 8.95 11.76
C CYS A 21 11.61 10.09 11.96
N SER A 22 12.90 9.79 11.85
CA SER A 22 13.99 10.77 11.96
C SER A 22 13.90 11.92 10.96
N THR A 23 13.22 11.70 9.82
CA THR A 23 13.12 12.66 8.69
C THR A 23 11.87 13.53 8.77
N CYS A 24 10.67 12.95 8.82
CA CYS A 24 9.41 13.70 8.84
C CYS A 24 8.79 13.88 10.24
N LYS A 25 9.42 13.35 11.29
CA LYS A 25 8.99 13.43 12.69
C LYS A 25 7.61 12.83 12.99
N LYS A 26 7.01 12.13 12.02
CA LYS A 26 5.77 11.37 12.25
C LYS A 26 6.01 10.24 13.24
N VAL A 27 5.08 10.09 14.18
CA VAL A 27 5.03 8.99 15.15
C VAL A 27 4.11 7.89 14.59
N LEU A 28 4.60 6.66 14.61
CA LEU A 28 3.95 5.50 13.99
C LEU A 28 4.07 4.29 14.91
N HIS A 29 3.06 3.42 14.95
CA HIS A 29 3.24 2.12 15.60
C HIS A 29 4.26 1.26 14.84
N PHE A 30 5.08 0.47 15.55
CA PHE A 30 6.05 -0.41 14.89
C PHE A 30 5.39 -1.38 13.91
N TYR A 31 4.21 -1.91 14.25
CA TYR A 31 3.45 -2.82 13.37
C TYR A 31 2.84 -2.08 12.18
N CYS A 32 2.43 -0.81 12.35
CA CYS A 32 2.00 0.04 11.24
C CYS A 32 3.13 0.27 10.22
N THR A 33 4.38 0.18 10.65
CA THR A 33 5.57 0.28 9.78
C THR A 33 6.02 -1.06 9.20
N GLY A 34 5.34 -2.17 9.54
CA GLY A 34 5.65 -3.52 9.02
C GLY A 34 6.68 -4.30 9.82
N TYR A 35 7.11 -3.80 10.98
CA TYR A 35 7.96 -4.59 11.87
C TYR A 35 7.13 -5.57 12.69
N SER A 36 7.65 -6.79 12.86
CA SER A 36 7.15 -7.71 13.88
C SER A 36 7.63 -7.27 15.27
N GLU A 37 6.91 -7.66 16.30
CA GLU A 37 7.28 -7.36 17.69
C GLU A 37 8.69 -7.89 18.02
N GLN A 38 9.04 -9.08 17.55
CA GLN A 38 10.36 -9.65 17.75
C GLN A 38 11.47 -8.79 17.11
N ASN A 39 11.26 -8.33 15.88
CA ASN A 39 12.23 -7.46 15.20
C ASN A 39 12.35 -6.12 15.88
N TYR A 40 11.22 -5.54 16.30
CA TYR A 40 11.19 -4.28 17.02
C TYR A 40 11.90 -4.36 18.39
N LYS A 41 11.70 -5.44 19.15
CA LYS A 41 12.42 -5.70 20.41
C LYS A 41 13.91 -5.89 20.22
N LYS A 42 14.33 -6.47 19.09
CA LYS A 42 15.75 -6.62 18.71
C LYS A 42 16.41 -5.31 18.26
N MET A 43 15.65 -4.26 17.95
CA MET A 43 16.24 -2.99 17.53
C MET A 43 16.99 -2.31 18.67
N SER A 44 18.25 -1.96 18.40
CA SER A 44 19.01 -1.10 19.29
C SER A 44 18.37 0.29 19.38
N ASN A 45 18.62 1.01 20.49
CA ASN A 45 18.19 2.41 20.64
C ASN A 45 18.68 3.29 19.49
N ASN A 46 19.91 3.04 18.99
CA ASN A 46 20.46 3.79 17.86
C ASN A 46 19.65 3.56 16.57
N THR A 47 19.24 2.31 16.32
CA THR A 47 18.39 1.95 15.19
C THR A 47 17.02 2.61 15.29
N LYS A 48 16.40 2.61 16.47
CA LYS A 48 15.10 3.26 16.71
C LYS A 48 15.16 4.77 16.46
N VAL A 49 16.21 5.44 16.94
CA VAL A 49 16.42 6.90 16.72
C VAL A 49 16.66 7.23 15.24
N ARG A 50 17.30 6.32 14.49
CA ARG A 50 17.57 6.48 13.05
C ARG A 50 16.45 5.95 12.16
N PHE A 51 15.34 5.48 12.74
CA PHE A 51 14.22 4.96 11.99
C PHE A 51 13.73 5.98 10.95
N THR A 52 13.37 5.49 9.76
CA THR A 52 12.84 6.30 8.66
C THR A 52 11.60 5.58 8.15
N CYS A 53 10.46 6.28 8.06
CA CYS A 53 9.23 5.68 7.54
C CYS A 53 9.36 5.36 6.04
N SER A 54 8.52 4.46 5.54
CA SER A 54 8.52 4.04 4.14
C SER A 54 8.42 5.22 3.16
N GLU A 55 7.60 6.23 3.49
CA GLU A 55 7.45 7.46 2.68
C GLU A 55 8.76 8.25 2.55
N CYS A 56 9.57 8.29 3.61
CA CYS A 56 10.86 9.00 3.62
C CYS A 56 12.03 8.12 3.15
N GLN A 57 11.83 6.80 3.11
CA GLN A 57 12.83 5.85 2.63
C GLN A 57 12.88 5.87 1.10
N THR A 58 11.72 5.96 0.43
CA THR A 58 11.63 6.05 -1.04
C THR A 58 12.19 7.36 -1.60
N THR A 59 12.28 8.42 -0.79
CA THR A 59 12.84 9.72 -1.21
C THR A 59 14.37 9.81 -1.13
N LYS A 60 15.05 8.85 -0.46
CA LYS A 60 16.52 8.86 -0.28
C LYS A 60 17.28 8.04 -1.31
N SER A 61 16.60 7.18 -2.08
CA SER A 61 17.21 6.49 -3.20
C SER A 61 17.25 7.43 -4.42
N PRO A 62 18.34 7.45 -5.22
CA PRO A 62 18.26 7.99 -6.57
C PRO A 62 17.10 7.25 -7.25
N LYS A 63 16.08 7.98 -7.71
CA LYS A 63 14.99 7.42 -8.49
C LYS A 63 15.59 6.54 -9.60
N PRO A 64 15.30 5.22 -9.69
CA PRO A 64 14.83 4.76 -10.97
C PRO A 64 13.51 5.51 -11.17
N GLN A 65 13.47 6.37 -12.19
CA GLN A 65 12.20 6.83 -12.71
C GLN A 65 11.41 5.58 -13.11
N THR A 66 10.48 5.13 -12.27
CA THR A 66 9.41 4.22 -12.66
C THR A 66 8.17 4.52 -11.83
N SER A 67 7.67 5.76 -11.96
CA SER A 67 6.22 5.94 -12.00
C SER A 67 5.73 5.27 -13.28
N GLY A 68 5.41 3.98 -13.21
CA GLY A 68 4.97 3.21 -14.38
C GLY A 68 4.20 1.92 -14.08
N VAL A 69 4.10 1.50 -12.82
CA VAL A 69 3.41 0.23 -12.50
C VAL A 69 1.91 0.44 -12.28
N GLU A 70 1.49 1.59 -11.75
CA GLU A 70 0.06 1.91 -11.51
C GLU A 70 -0.74 2.13 -12.81
N LEU A 71 -0.11 2.64 -13.87
CA LEU A 71 -0.78 2.84 -15.16
C LEU A 71 -0.91 1.53 -15.97
N SER A 72 0.02 0.59 -15.78
CA SER A 72 0.06 -0.68 -16.51
C SER A 72 -1.00 -1.68 -16.02
N LEU A 73 -1.24 -1.73 -14.70
CA LEU A 73 -2.31 -2.55 -14.11
C LEU A 73 -3.71 -2.08 -14.53
N LYS A 74 -3.96 -0.76 -14.52
CA LYS A 74 -5.24 -0.18 -14.99
C LYS A 74 -5.51 -0.51 -16.46
N SER A 75 -4.54 -0.26 -17.34
CA SER A 75 -4.66 -0.58 -18.77
C SER A 75 -4.90 -2.07 -19.03
N SER A 76 -4.27 -2.95 -18.24
CA SER A 76 -4.48 -4.39 -18.39
C SER A 76 -5.88 -4.81 -17.91
N MET A 77 -6.35 -4.28 -16.78
CA MET A 77 -7.70 -4.56 -16.26
C MET A 77 -8.81 -4.03 -17.19
N GLU A 78 -8.66 -2.82 -17.73
CA GLU A 78 -9.63 -2.21 -18.65
C GLU A 78 -9.79 -3.03 -19.94
N LYS A 79 -8.67 -3.53 -20.51
CA LYS A 79 -8.71 -4.41 -21.69
C LYS A 79 -9.43 -5.73 -21.42
N ASN A 80 -9.20 -6.34 -20.25
CA ASN A 80 -9.88 -7.59 -19.89
C ASN A 80 -11.40 -7.37 -19.74
N ILE A 81 -11.84 -6.24 -19.16
CA ILE A 81 -13.26 -5.91 -19.02
C ILE A 81 -13.92 -5.66 -20.40
N GLU A 82 -13.20 -5.00 -21.31
CA GLU A 82 -13.69 -4.73 -22.67
C GLU A 82 -13.89 -6.03 -23.47
N GLU A 83 -12.91 -6.94 -23.43
CA GLU A 83 -12.98 -8.23 -24.12
C GLU A 83 -14.08 -9.15 -23.54
N LEU A 84 -14.31 -9.11 -22.23
CA LEU A 84 -15.43 -9.79 -21.58
C LEU A 84 -16.78 -9.21 -22.07
N THR A 85 -16.89 -7.89 -22.16
CA THR A 85 -18.12 -7.23 -22.63
C THR A 85 -18.43 -7.57 -24.09
N LYS A 86 -17.40 -7.63 -24.96
CA LYS A 86 -17.55 -8.06 -26.36
C LYS A 86 -18.01 -9.51 -26.46
N SER A 87 -17.40 -10.40 -25.65
CA SER A 87 -17.75 -11.82 -25.62
C SER A 87 -19.20 -12.05 -25.20
N VAL A 88 -19.66 -11.36 -24.14
CA VAL A 88 -21.05 -11.43 -23.68
C VAL A 88 -22.01 -10.87 -24.73
N SER A 89 -21.69 -9.73 -25.33
CA SER A 89 -22.54 -9.12 -26.38
C SER A 89 -22.68 -10.02 -27.61
N PHE A 90 -21.59 -10.67 -28.03
CA PHE A 90 -21.60 -11.64 -29.12
C PHE A 90 -22.48 -12.85 -28.78
N MET A 91 -22.33 -13.41 -27.58
CA MET A 91 -23.16 -14.54 -27.12
C MET A 91 -24.65 -14.15 -27.03
N SER A 92 -24.98 -12.98 -26.47
CA SER A 92 -26.35 -12.46 -26.39
C SER A 92 -26.97 -12.33 -27.78
N SER A 93 -26.25 -11.77 -28.75
CA SER A 93 -26.75 -11.65 -30.14
C SER A 93 -26.98 -13.02 -30.81
N LYS A 94 -26.27 -14.06 -30.38
CA LYS A 94 -26.45 -15.42 -30.87
C LYS A 94 -27.62 -16.14 -30.21
N PHE A 95 -28.01 -15.78 -28.99
CA PHE A 95 -29.21 -16.34 -28.35
C PHE A 95 -30.51 -15.87 -29.02
N ASP A 96 -30.53 -14.63 -29.55
CA ASP A 96 -31.68 -14.11 -30.30
C ASP A 96 -31.88 -14.85 -31.64
N ASP A 97 -30.79 -15.30 -32.28
CA ASP A 97 -30.83 -16.12 -33.50
C ASP A 97 -31.49 -17.51 -33.26
N PHE A 98 -31.48 -18.04 -32.03
CA PHE A 98 -32.12 -19.33 -31.71
C PHE A 98 -33.61 -19.22 -31.38
N SER A 99 -34.11 -18.04 -31.00
CA SER A 99 -35.53 -17.83 -30.67
C SER A 99 -36.40 -17.55 -31.90
N ASN A 100 -35.79 -17.32 -33.07
CA ASN A 100 -36.50 -16.91 -34.29
C ASN A 100 -36.62 -18.05 -35.33
N LYS A 101 -36.84 -19.28 -34.86
CA LYS A 101 -37.13 -20.45 -35.71
C LYS A 101 -38.41 -21.16 -35.27
#